data_AF-A0A9P5SZ67-F1
#
_entry.id   AF-A0A9P5SZ67-F1
#
_cell.length_a   1.000
_cell.length_b   1.000
_cell.length_c   1.000
_cell.angle_alpha   90.00
_cell.angle_beta   90.00
_cell.angle_gamma   90.00
#
_symmetry.space_group_name_H-M   'P 1'
#
loop_
_entity.id
_entity.type
_entity.pdbx_description
1 polymer ?
#
loop_
_entity_poly.entity_id
_entity_poly.type
_entity_poly.pdbx_seq_one_letter_code
_entity_poly.pdbx_strand_id
1 'polypeptide(L)'
;MNASHRLPEVEDKLTHQEQQLQHLQQQLQQQLQQVHQQMEDILGRVHQTEHLQTAQQQIKDDIDTALQQTQQSVQQLGQRFEETQQREEALQSSQHQLQRQMDETKQREVTLQSSQQQLQRQIEESQHMMRQLNQETQDSRQQIQVCQQQVQKQFGEAMGKIQQMGQQAQHSLQHSRLHSLQYSHQQSDKFVLLLLLLLLQRLQIHEMEKAGQNQGHLSQEAFDHFLHAQHRVQSVLANPPQDIPFPRLFIILPEQTVAAGRQGKPNSLEFRLYFLCECGTHPIPRNYNDPHQVHLTNHPGYKLENQKDFIDKFGSYLLTMMYMVKYGARVGGLMVPPLLGLNHAIEDKGDNGHLQFIKNFGRLVDDTIAYLQGAIGSLGGDTSTPRNLDTKEINELKSHLATHPGRLEQHDGRSTRSTRSTLYIDLQRSPA
;
A
#
# COMPACT_ATOMS: atom_id res chain seq x y z
N MET A 1 85.18 -92.22 -112.71
CA MET A 1 85.48 -91.79 -111.33
C MET A 1 85.26 -90.30 -111.26
N ASN A 2 84.07 -89.89 -110.80
CA ASN A 2 83.47 -88.58 -111.11
C ASN A 2 82.99 -87.91 -109.80
N ALA A 3 83.94 -87.56 -108.93
CA ALA A 3 83.69 -87.06 -107.57
C ALA A 3 84.20 -85.63 -107.31
N SER A 4 84.73 -84.92 -108.33
CA SER A 4 85.41 -83.63 -108.14
C SER A 4 84.60 -82.38 -108.50
N HIS A 5 83.32 -82.51 -108.87
CA HIS A 5 82.46 -81.37 -109.26
C HIS A 5 81.26 -81.12 -108.31
N ARG A 6 81.17 -81.81 -107.16
CA ARG A 6 80.07 -81.67 -106.19
C ARG A 6 80.34 -80.81 -104.95
N LEU A 7 81.59 -80.37 -104.74
CA LEU A 7 81.99 -79.55 -103.58
C LEU A 7 81.44 -78.10 -103.61
N PRO A 8 81.48 -77.36 -104.74
CA PRO A 8 80.95 -76.00 -104.79
C PRO A 8 79.43 -75.95 -104.55
N GLU A 9 78.70 -76.97 -105.02
CA GLU A 9 77.24 -77.06 -104.86
C GLU A 9 76.82 -77.30 -103.40
N VAL A 10 77.69 -77.89 -102.58
CA VAL A 10 77.45 -78.09 -101.14
C VAL A 10 77.78 -76.82 -100.35
N GLU A 11 78.84 -76.10 -100.70
CA GLU A 11 79.16 -74.78 -100.12
C GLU A 11 78.09 -73.73 -100.41
N ASP A 12 77.55 -73.69 -101.64
CA ASP A 12 76.45 -72.77 -101.99
C ASP A 12 75.15 -73.10 -101.22
N LYS A 13 74.86 -74.39 -100.98
CA LYS A 13 73.70 -74.80 -100.17
C LYS A 13 73.90 -74.50 -98.68
N LEU A 14 75.12 -74.66 -98.17
CA LEU A 14 75.45 -74.37 -96.78
C LEU A 14 75.40 -72.85 -96.49
N THR A 15 75.96 -72.03 -97.38
CA THR A 15 75.89 -70.56 -97.28
C THR A 15 74.46 -70.05 -97.44
N HIS A 16 73.65 -70.66 -98.31
CA HIS A 16 72.23 -70.36 -98.41
C HIS A 16 71.47 -70.73 -97.11
N GLN A 17 71.74 -71.89 -96.51
CA GLN A 17 71.14 -72.29 -95.24
C GLN A 17 71.58 -71.39 -94.07
N GLU A 18 72.83 -70.94 -94.06
CA GLU A 18 73.34 -70.00 -93.05
C GLU A 18 72.67 -68.63 -93.18
N GLN A 19 72.52 -68.12 -94.40
CA GLN A 19 71.75 -66.89 -94.67
C GLN A 19 70.29 -67.03 -94.27
N GLN A 20 69.65 -68.17 -94.53
CA GLN A 20 68.29 -68.46 -94.07
C GLN A 20 68.20 -68.48 -92.53
N LEU A 21 69.17 -69.09 -91.84
CA LEU A 21 69.22 -69.12 -90.38
C LEU A 21 69.42 -67.72 -89.79
N GLN A 22 70.32 -66.91 -90.36
CA GLN A 22 70.52 -65.52 -89.93
C GLN A 22 69.27 -64.68 -90.15
N HIS A 23 68.58 -64.86 -91.29
CA HIS A 23 67.31 -64.20 -91.56
C HIS A 23 66.23 -64.60 -90.54
N LEU A 24 66.11 -65.89 -90.24
CA LEU A 24 65.16 -66.41 -89.24
C LEU A 24 65.49 -65.88 -87.83
N GLN A 25 66.77 -65.81 -87.47
CA GLN A 25 67.22 -65.26 -86.19
C GLN A 25 66.87 -63.77 -86.08
N GLN A 26 67.09 -62.99 -87.15
CA GLN A 26 66.73 -61.58 -87.18
C GLN A 26 65.20 -61.38 -87.09
N GLN A 27 64.42 -62.22 -87.79
CA GLN A 27 62.97 -62.19 -87.72
C GLN A 27 62.46 -62.52 -86.31
N LEU A 28 63.05 -63.53 -85.65
CA LEU A 28 62.72 -63.88 -84.26
C LEU A 28 63.06 -62.74 -83.30
N GLN A 29 64.19 -62.06 -83.50
CA GLN A 29 64.58 -60.92 -82.67
C GLN A 29 63.62 -59.73 -82.83
N GLN A 30 63.16 -59.44 -84.06
CA GLN A 30 62.14 -58.43 -84.31
C GLN A 30 60.80 -58.81 -83.67
N GLN A 31 60.39 -60.08 -83.76
CA GLN A 31 59.18 -60.56 -83.09
C GLN A 31 59.27 -60.42 -81.56
N LEU A 32 60.42 -60.76 -80.96
CA LEU A 32 60.66 -60.58 -79.52
C LEU A 32 60.58 -59.11 -79.10
N GLN A 33 61.16 -58.19 -79.89
CA GLN A 33 61.05 -56.76 -79.63
C GLN A 33 59.60 -56.27 -79.74
N GLN A 34 58.86 -56.74 -80.74
CA GLN A 34 57.45 -56.39 -80.91
C GLN A 34 56.60 -56.88 -79.74
N VAL A 35 56.80 -58.13 -79.30
CA VAL A 35 56.10 -58.71 -78.15
C VAL A 35 56.46 -57.95 -76.87
N HIS A 36 57.72 -57.58 -76.67
CA HIS A 36 58.13 -56.77 -75.53
C HIS A 36 57.44 -55.39 -75.52
N GLN A 37 57.41 -54.69 -76.65
CA GLN A 37 56.72 -53.41 -76.77
C GLN A 37 55.22 -53.52 -76.53
N GLN A 38 54.59 -54.59 -77.01
CA GLN A 38 53.17 -54.89 -76.74
C GLN A 38 52.93 -55.18 -75.27
N MET A 39 53.83 -55.90 -74.61
CA MET A 39 53.73 -56.20 -73.18
C MET A 39 53.82 -54.93 -72.34
N GLU A 40 54.75 -54.02 -72.64
CA GLU A 40 54.87 -52.72 -71.95
C GLU A 40 53.62 -51.84 -72.13
N ASP A 41 53.04 -51.81 -73.34
CA ASP A 41 51.78 -51.11 -73.60
C ASP A 41 50.61 -51.74 -72.82
N ILE A 42 50.52 -53.07 -72.79
CA ILE A 42 49.52 -53.78 -71.96
C ILE A 42 49.70 -53.45 -70.48
N LEU A 43 50.94 -53.50 -69.95
CA LEU A 43 51.23 -53.14 -68.58
C LEU A 43 50.83 -51.69 -68.28
N GLY A 44 51.13 -50.75 -69.18
CA GLY A 44 50.71 -49.36 -69.04
C GLY A 44 49.19 -49.20 -68.95
N ARG A 45 48.44 -49.92 -69.80
CA ARG A 45 46.97 -49.95 -69.75
C ARG A 45 46.43 -50.60 -68.47
N VAL A 46 47.07 -51.65 -67.96
CA VAL A 46 46.69 -52.28 -66.68
C VAL A 46 46.82 -51.30 -65.52
N HIS A 47 47.96 -50.61 -65.40
CA HIS A 47 48.16 -49.57 -64.37
C HIS A 47 47.13 -48.43 -64.51
N GLN A 48 46.81 -48.03 -65.75
CA GLN A 48 45.77 -47.04 -65.99
C GLN A 48 44.38 -47.53 -65.53
N THR A 49 44.04 -48.80 -65.78
CA THR A 49 42.77 -49.38 -65.31
C THR A 49 42.70 -49.49 -63.78
N GLU A 50 43.81 -49.82 -63.12
CA GLU A 50 43.88 -49.82 -61.65
C GLU A 50 43.64 -48.42 -61.07
N HIS A 51 44.27 -47.39 -61.65
CA HIS A 51 44.04 -46.00 -61.23
C HIS A 51 42.58 -45.57 -61.46
N LEU A 52 41.96 -45.98 -62.58
CA LEU A 52 40.54 -45.71 -62.83
C LEU A 52 39.63 -46.43 -61.83
N GLN A 53 39.96 -47.66 -61.45
CA GLN A 53 39.21 -48.40 -60.42
C GLN A 53 39.32 -47.72 -59.05
N THR A 54 40.52 -47.27 -58.66
CA THR A 54 40.70 -46.50 -57.42
C THR A 54 39.91 -45.19 -57.45
N ALA A 55 39.93 -44.46 -58.58
CA ALA A 55 39.15 -43.24 -58.73
C ALA A 55 37.64 -43.50 -58.68
N GLN A 56 37.15 -44.58 -59.30
CA GLN A 56 35.74 -44.98 -59.23
C GLN A 56 35.32 -45.33 -57.80
N GLN A 57 36.17 -46.03 -57.05
CA GLN A 57 35.89 -46.37 -55.67
C GLN A 57 35.84 -45.10 -54.79
N GLN A 58 36.77 -44.17 -54.98
CA GLN A 58 36.75 -42.89 -54.26
C GLN A 58 35.48 -42.09 -54.55
N ILE A 59 35.07 -42.00 -55.82
CA ILE A 59 33.83 -41.31 -56.21
C ILE A 59 32.61 -41.96 -55.54
N LYS A 60 32.59 -43.30 -55.47
CA LYS A 60 31.51 -44.03 -54.79
C LYS A 60 31.46 -43.69 -53.30
N ASP A 61 32.60 -43.71 -52.62
CA ASP A 61 32.70 -43.41 -51.19
C ASP A 61 32.30 -41.94 -50.89
N ASP A 62 32.67 -41.00 -51.78
CA ASP A 62 32.26 -39.60 -51.70
C ASP A 62 30.75 -39.43 -51.88
N ILE A 63 30.14 -40.17 -52.82
CA ILE A 63 28.68 -40.18 -53.04
C ILE A 63 27.95 -40.75 -51.82
N ASP A 64 28.41 -41.87 -51.27
CA ASP A 64 27.81 -42.50 -50.10
C ASP A 64 27.88 -41.57 -48.89
N THR A 65 29.01 -40.87 -48.71
CA THR A 65 29.18 -39.85 -47.66
C THR A 65 28.23 -38.68 -47.85
N ALA A 66 28.12 -38.15 -49.06
CA ALA A 66 27.20 -37.05 -49.37
C ALA A 66 25.72 -37.45 -49.19
N LEU A 67 25.38 -38.69 -49.54
CA LEU A 67 24.04 -39.23 -49.33
C LEU A 67 23.71 -39.34 -47.83
N GLN A 68 24.66 -39.82 -47.02
CA GLN A 68 24.50 -39.90 -45.57
C GLN A 68 24.32 -38.51 -44.93
N GLN A 69 25.12 -37.53 -45.34
CA GLN A 69 24.99 -36.14 -44.86
C GLN A 69 23.64 -35.52 -45.25
N THR A 70 23.16 -35.81 -46.47
CA THR A 70 21.85 -35.36 -46.94
C THR A 70 20.72 -35.99 -46.13
N GLN A 71 20.79 -37.29 -45.86
CA GLN A 71 19.80 -38.00 -45.03
C GLN A 71 19.75 -37.43 -43.60
N GLN A 72 20.91 -37.15 -42.99
CA GLN A 72 20.97 -36.50 -41.67
C GLN A 72 20.34 -35.10 -41.69
N SER A 73 20.62 -34.31 -42.73
CA SER A 73 20.02 -32.98 -42.88
C SER A 73 18.50 -33.03 -43.03
N VAL A 74 17.97 -34.00 -43.78
CA VAL A 74 16.53 -34.23 -43.91
C VAL A 74 15.90 -34.62 -42.58
N GLN A 75 16.54 -35.49 -41.80
CA GLN A 75 16.07 -35.85 -40.46
C GLN A 75 16.03 -34.64 -39.51
N GLN A 76 17.07 -33.81 -39.53
CA GLN A 76 17.10 -32.57 -38.73
C GLN A 76 16.00 -31.59 -39.16
N LEU A 77 15.74 -31.45 -40.46
CA LEU A 77 14.63 -30.64 -40.95
C LEU A 77 13.27 -31.19 -40.50
N GLY A 78 13.09 -32.51 -40.48
CA GLY A 78 11.89 -33.15 -39.95
C GLY A 78 11.65 -32.80 -38.47
N GLN A 79 12.68 -32.92 -37.63
CA GLN A 79 12.58 -32.53 -36.22
C GLN A 79 12.23 -31.05 -36.04
N ARG A 80 12.87 -30.16 -36.80
CA ARG A 80 12.56 -28.72 -36.76
C ARG A 80 11.14 -28.41 -37.21
N PHE A 81 10.60 -29.16 -38.16
CA PHE A 81 9.21 -29.03 -38.58
C PHE A 81 8.24 -29.42 -37.46
N GLU A 82 8.47 -30.56 -36.81
CA GLU A 82 7.68 -31.00 -35.65
C GLU A 82 7.73 -30.00 -34.49
N GLU A 83 8.91 -29.46 -34.16
CA GLU A 83 9.05 -28.40 -33.16
C GLU A 83 8.28 -27.13 -33.53
N THR A 84 8.28 -26.76 -34.82
CA THR A 84 7.55 -25.59 -35.32
C THR A 84 6.04 -25.81 -35.23
N GLN A 85 5.56 -27.01 -35.56
CA GLN A 85 4.17 -27.40 -35.44
C GLN A 85 3.70 -27.36 -33.98
N GLN A 86 4.49 -27.91 -33.05
CA GLN A 86 4.18 -27.85 -31.61
C GLN A 86 4.13 -26.41 -31.09
N ARG A 87 5.03 -25.54 -31.58
CA ARG A 87 5.00 -24.10 -31.25
C ARG A 87 3.75 -23.41 -31.80
N GLU A 88 3.29 -23.77 -32.98
CA GLU A 88 2.05 -23.25 -33.55
C GLU A 88 0.83 -23.65 -32.73
N GLU A 89 0.72 -24.91 -32.34
CA GLU A 89 -0.35 -25.40 -31.45
C GLU A 89 -0.34 -24.70 -30.09
N ALA A 90 0.85 -24.47 -29.51
CA ALA A 90 1.00 -23.71 -28.27
C ALA A 90 0.55 -22.25 -28.43
N LEU A 91 0.87 -21.61 -29.57
CA LEU A 91 0.42 -20.24 -29.87
C LEU A 91 -1.09 -20.17 -30.05
N GLN A 92 -1.72 -21.14 -30.73
CA GLN A 92 -3.17 -21.20 -30.88
C GLN A 92 -3.87 -21.40 -29.53
N SER A 93 -3.33 -22.26 -28.66
CA SER A 93 -3.82 -22.45 -27.29
C SER A 93 -3.72 -21.15 -26.47
N SER A 94 -2.58 -20.45 -26.57
CA SER A 94 -2.38 -19.14 -25.91
C SER A 94 -3.37 -18.09 -26.44
N GLN A 95 -3.61 -18.04 -27.75
CA GLN A 95 -4.59 -17.14 -28.35
C GLN A 95 -6.01 -17.41 -27.83
N HIS A 96 -6.41 -18.68 -27.71
CA HIS A 96 -7.70 -19.05 -27.13
C HIS A 96 -7.79 -18.66 -25.65
N GLN A 97 -6.71 -18.77 -24.89
CA GLN A 97 -6.67 -18.32 -23.49
C GLN A 97 -6.84 -16.81 -23.37
N LEU A 98 -6.15 -16.03 -24.20
CA LEU A 98 -6.28 -14.57 -24.24
C LEU A 98 -7.70 -14.14 -24.63
N GLN A 99 -8.33 -14.83 -25.58
CA GLN A 99 -9.73 -14.57 -25.94
C GLN A 99 -10.68 -14.77 -24.76
N ARG A 100 -10.52 -15.87 -24.00
CA ARG A 100 -11.31 -16.12 -22.78
C ARG A 100 -11.11 -15.02 -21.73
N GLN A 101 -9.88 -14.58 -21.51
CA GLN A 101 -9.60 -13.48 -20.58
C GLN A 101 -10.23 -12.16 -21.03
N MET A 102 -10.25 -11.88 -22.34
CA MET A 102 -10.93 -10.71 -22.89
C MET A 102 -12.44 -10.78 -22.68
N ASP A 103 -13.06 -11.95 -22.88
CA ASP A 103 -14.50 -12.13 -22.63
C ASP A 103 -14.84 -12.01 -21.14
N GLU A 104 -14.00 -12.57 -20.26
CA GLU A 104 -14.15 -12.42 -18.80
C GLU A 104 -14.02 -10.96 -18.34
N THR A 105 -13.05 -10.21 -18.90
CA THR A 105 -12.87 -8.79 -18.55
C THR A 105 -14.03 -7.94 -19.04
N LYS A 106 -14.56 -8.22 -20.24
CA LYS A 106 -15.77 -7.57 -20.76
C LYS A 106 -16.99 -7.85 -19.87
N GLN A 107 -17.14 -9.09 -19.38
CA GLN A 107 -18.23 -9.43 -18.45
C GLN A 107 -18.09 -8.71 -17.10
N ARG A 108 -16.85 -8.58 -16.59
CA ARG A 108 -16.57 -7.80 -15.37
C ARG A 108 -16.92 -6.32 -15.55
N GLU A 109 -16.61 -5.74 -16.71
CA GLU A 109 -16.97 -4.34 -17.03
C GLU A 109 -18.49 -4.13 -16.98
N VAL A 110 -19.27 -5.01 -17.62
CA VAL A 110 -20.74 -4.95 -17.57
C VAL A 110 -21.26 -5.04 -16.13
N THR A 111 -20.67 -5.92 -15.32
CA THR A 111 -21.06 -6.08 -13.91
C THR A 111 -20.74 -4.82 -13.10
N LEU A 112 -19.57 -4.22 -13.33
CA LEU A 112 -19.16 -2.97 -12.68
C LEU A 112 -20.06 -1.79 -13.09
N GLN A 113 -20.42 -1.69 -14.37
CA GLN A 113 -21.36 -0.66 -14.84
C GLN A 113 -22.74 -0.82 -14.19
N SER A 114 -23.25 -2.04 -14.07
CA SER A 114 -24.52 -2.32 -13.36
C SER A 114 -24.44 -1.91 -11.88
N SER A 115 -23.35 -2.26 -11.19
CA SER A 115 -23.10 -1.87 -9.81
C SER A 115 -23.01 -0.35 -9.64
N GLN A 116 -22.33 0.34 -10.56
CA GLN A 116 -22.23 1.80 -10.59
C GLN A 116 -23.61 2.45 -10.74
N GLN A 117 -24.47 1.92 -11.63
CA GLN A 117 -25.84 2.41 -11.79
C GLN A 117 -26.71 2.15 -10.55
N GLN A 118 -26.47 1.06 -9.83
CA GLN A 118 -27.17 0.78 -8.56
C GLN A 118 -26.76 1.77 -7.46
N LEU A 119 -25.46 2.03 -7.32
CA LEU A 119 -24.94 3.03 -6.37
C LEU A 119 -25.48 4.43 -6.69
N GLN A 120 -25.54 4.80 -7.96
CA GLN A 120 -26.11 6.09 -8.37
C GLN A 120 -27.58 6.23 -7.94
N ARG A 121 -28.38 5.18 -8.12
CA ARG A 121 -29.78 5.15 -7.63
C ARG A 121 -29.87 5.29 -6.12
N GLN A 122 -29.01 4.61 -5.36
CA GLN A 122 -28.98 4.73 -3.90
C GLN A 122 -28.58 6.14 -3.44
N ILE A 123 -27.67 6.80 -4.14
CA ILE A 123 -27.29 8.20 -3.88
C ILE A 123 -28.50 9.11 -4.13
N GLU A 124 -29.21 8.94 -5.23
CA GLU A 124 -30.40 9.73 -5.56
C GLU A 124 -31.54 9.53 -4.54
N GLU A 125 -31.79 8.29 -4.12
CA GLU A 125 -32.74 7.97 -3.05
C GLU A 125 -32.34 8.61 -1.71
N SER A 126 -31.06 8.55 -1.34
CA SER A 126 -30.55 9.17 -0.12
C SER A 126 -30.66 10.69 -0.17
N GLN A 127 -30.38 11.30 -1.31
CA GLN A 127 -30.56 12.74 -1.53
C GLN A 127 -32.03 13.16 -1.47
N HIS A 128 -32.94 12.32 -1.96
CA HIS A 128 -34.38 12.57 -1.85
C HIS A 128 -34.83 12.52 -0.38
N MET A 129 -34.43 11.48 0.36
CA MET A 129 -34.73 11.34 1.79
C MET A 129 -34.18 12.52 2.60
N MET A 130 -32.96 12.97 2.31
CA MET A 130 -32.36 14.14 2.97
C MET A 130 -33.12 15.44 2.68
N ARG A 131 -33.61 15.62 1.45
CA ARG A 131 -34.47 16.77 1.09
C ARG A 131 -35.78 16.75 1.87
N GLN A 132 -36.40 15.57 2.01
CA GLN A 132 -37.63 15.42 2.79
C GLN A 132 -37.41 15.73 4.28
N LEU A 133 -36.36 15.17 4.89
CA LEU A 133 -36.02 15.46 6.29
C LEU A 133 -35.73 16.93 6.53
N ASN A 134 -35.05 17.60 5.60
CA ASN A 134 -34.79 19.03 5.70
C ASN A 134 -36.08 19.85 5.63
N GLN A 135 -37.02 19.46 4.77
CA GLN A 135 -38.34 20.09 4.69
C GLN A 135 -39.13 19.91 6.00
N GLU A 136 -39.21 18.68 6.52
CA GLU A 136 -39.89 18.39 7.80
C GLU A 136 -39.26 19.17 8.97
N THR A 137 -37.93 19.32 8.96
CA THR A 137 -37.20 20.13 9.95
C THR A 137 -37.54 21.61 9.81
N GLN A 138 -37.66 22.12 8.59
CA GLN A 138 -38.02 23.51 8.32
C GLN A 138 -39.46 23.80 8.75
N ASP A 139 -40.40 22.91 8.44
CA ASP A 139 -41.81 23.01 8.85
C ASP A 139 -41.93 22.99 10.39
N SER A 140 -41.19 22.09 11.04
CA SER A 140 -41.12 22.02 12.51
C SER A 140 -40.56 23.31 13.12
N ARG A 141 -39.51 23.90 12.52
CA ARG A 141 -38.98 25.21 12.96
C ARG A 141 -40.02 26.32 12.84
N GLN A 142 -40.78 26.35 11.75
CA GLN A 142 -41.85 27.33 11.57
C GLN A 142 -42.95 27.16 12.64
N GLN A 143 -43.37 25.93 12.93
CA GLN A 143 -44.34 25.66 13.99
C GLN A 143 -43.84 26.09 15.37
N ILE A 144 -42.57 25.80 15.70
CA ILE A 144 -41.94 26.25 16.95
C ILE A 144 -41.94 27.78 17.03
N GLN A 145 -41.64 28.47 15.94
CA GLN A 145 -41.65 29.94 15.91
C GLN A 145 -43.05 30.52 16.15
N VAL A 146 -44.09 29.95 15.54
CA VAL A 146 -45.48 30.34 15.79
C VAL A 146 -45.86 30.10 17.25
N CYS A 147 -45.50 28.95 17.81
CA CYS A 147 -45.74 28.63 19.22
C CYS A 147 -45.03 29.63 20.16
N GLN A 148 -43.76 29.96 19.90
CA GLN A 148 -43.01 30.96 20.67
C GLN A 148 -43.69 32.34 20.66
N GLN A 149 -44.18 32.80 19.50
CA GLN A 149 -44.91 34.07 19.40
C GLN A 149 -46.21 34.04 20.22
N GLN A 150 -46.94 32.92 20.20
CA GLN A 150 -48.16 32.77 20.96
C GLN A 150 -47.91 32.77 22.48
N VAL A 151 -46.85 32.09 22.94
CA VAL A 151 -46.43 32.10 24.35
C VAL A 151 -46.01 33.51 24.77
N GLN A 152 -45.22 34.22 23.95
CA GLN A 152 -44.84 35.61 24.24
C GLN A 152 -46.05 36.53 24.34
N LYS A 153 -47.04 36.37 23.45
CA LYS A 153 -48.30 37.13 23.49
C LYS A 153 -49.07 36.85 24.79
N GLN A 154 -49.29 35.58 25.13
CA GLN A 154 -50.00 35.19 26.35
C GLN A 154 -49.28 35.69 27.61
N PHE A 155 -47.95 35.60 27.64
CA PHE A 155 -47.14 36.11 28.73
C PHE A 155 -47.25 37.63 28.85
N GLY A 156 -47.19 38.37 27.74
CA GLY A 156 -47.40 39.82 27.72
C GLY A 156 -48.77 40.24 28.24
N GLU A 157 -49.83 39.53 27.83
CA GLU A 157 -51.19 39.75 28.34
C GLU A 157 -51.31 39.47 29.85
N ALA A 158 -50.68 38.38 30.33
CA ALA A 158 -50.65 38.03 31.75
C ALA A 158 -49.90 39.08 32.59
N MET A 159 -48.72 39.52 32.13
CA MET A 159 -47.95 40.58 32.77
C MET A 159 -48.70 41.90 32.82
N GLY A 160 -49.42 42.26 31.74
CA GLY A 160 -50.30 43.44 31.72
C GLY A 160 -51.40 43.37 32.79
N LYS A 161 -52.06 42.22 32.93
CA LYS A 161 -53.07 42.00 33.99
C LYS A 161 -52.47 42.09 35.39
N ILE A 162 -51.30 41.48 35.61
CA ILE A 162 -50.58 41.56 36.90
C ILE A 162 -50.24 43.01 37.24
N GLN A 163 -49.72 43.78 36.27
CA GLN A 163 -49.39 45.19 36.47
C GLN A 163 -50.64 46.03 36.79
N GLN A 164 -51.76 45.79 36.08
CA GLN A 164 -53.02 46.47 36.34
C GLN A 164 -53.56 46.15 37.75
N MET A 165 -53.54 44.87 38.16
CA MET A 165 -53.91 44.47 39.52
C MET A 165 -52.99 45.11 40.56
N GLY A 166 -51.68 45.20 40.29
CA GLY A 166 -50.72 45.89 41.14
C GLY A 166 -51.06 47.38 41.34
N GLN A 167 -51.39 48.09 40.27
CA GLN A 167 -51.83 49.48 40.33
C GLN A 167 -53.15 49.65 41.09
N GLN A 168 -54.13 48.77 40.85
CA GLN A 168 -55.40 48.77 41.58
C GLN A 168 -55.20 48.51 43.08
N ALA A 169 -54.35 47.54 43.44
CA ALA A 169 -54.00 47.25 44.83
C ALA A 169 -53.30 48.44 45.48
N GLN A 170 -52.37 49.09 44.78
CA GLN A 170 -51.68 50.28 45.27
C GLN A 170 -52.64 51.46 45.49
N HIS A 171 -53.59 51.68 44.58
CA HIS A 171 -54.63 52.70 44.73
C HIS A 171 -55.54 52.39 45.92
N SER A 172 -55.95 51.13 46.07
CA SER A 172 -56.77 50.65 47.20
C SER A 172 -56.06 50.79 48.54
N LEU A 173 -54.74 50.57 48.58
CA LEU A 173 -53.90 50.82 49.74
C LEU A 173 -53.80 52.31 50.06
N GLN A 174 -53.61 53.18 49.06
CA GLN A 174 -53.60 54.63 49.27
C GLN A 174 -54.95 55.13 49.80
N HIS A 175 -56.06 54.64 49.23
CA HIS A 175 -57.40 54.96 49.69
C HIS A 175 -57.64 54.49 51.13
N SER A 176 -57.24 53.25 51.46
CA SER A 176 -57.33 52.73 52.83
C SER A 176 -56.44 53.51 53.80
N ARG A 177 -55.26 53.96 53.35
CA ARG A 177 -54.34 54.77 54.16
C ARG A 177 -54.93 56.16 54.46
N LEU A 178 -55.55 56.81 53.48
CA LEU A 178 -56.29 58.06 53.68
C LEU A 178 -57.47 57.86 54.64
N HIS A 179 -58.22 56.76 54.49
CA HIS A 179 -59.32 56.42 55.40
C HIS A 179 -58.83 56.14 56.84
N SER A 180 -57.65 55.52 56.99
CA SER A 180 -57.01 55.29 58.29
C SER A 180 -56.47 56.57 58.93
N LEU A 181 -55.99 57.54 58.13
CA LEU A 181 -55.55 58.85 58.61
C LEU A 181 -56.74 59.74 59.01
N GLN A 182 -57.90 59.57 58.37
CA GLN A 182 -59.14 60.24 58.76
C GLN A 182 -59.75 59.66 60.05
N TYR A 183 -59.54 58.37 60.34
CA TYR A 183 -59.89 57.75 61.62
C TYR A 183 -58.84 57.97 62.74
N SER A 184 -57.61 58.33 62.38
CA SER A 184 -56.50 58.59 63.31
C SER A 184 -56.64 59.89 64.13
N HIS A 185 -57.62 60.75 63.83
CA HIS A 185 -57.84 61.98 64.59
C HIS A 185 -58.87 61.86 65.72
N GLN A 186 -59.48 60.68 65.92
CA GLN A 186 -60.53 60.46 66.92
C GLN A 186 -60.35 59.17 67.74
N GLN A 187 -59.10 58.74 68.00
CA GLN A 187 -58.84 57.72 69.03
C GLN A 187 -57.36 57.67 69.46
N SER A 188 -56.86 58.78 70.00
CA SER A 188 -55.52 58.87 70.58
C SER A 188 -55.44 58.31 72.01
N ASP A 189 -56.01 57.13 72.28
CA ASP A 189 -55.84 56.42 73.56
C ASP A 189 -55.64 54.90 73.42
N LYS A 190 -55.65 54.33 72.21
CA LYS A 190 -55.44 52.88 72.00
C LYS A 190 -54.11 52.51 71.33
N PHE A 191 -53.31 53.49 70.92
CA PHE A 191 -52.02 53.25 70.25
C PHE A 191 -50.95 52.67 71.19
N VAL A 192 -51.12 52.80 72.51
CA VAL A 192 -50.20 52.22 73.50
C VAL A 192 -50.38 50.69 73.63
N LEU A 193 -51.58 50.15 73.38
CA LEU A 193 -51.83 48.71 73.46
C LEU A 193 -51.34 47.95 72.21
N LEU A 194 -51.38 48.59 71.03
CA LEU A 194 -50.97 47.95 69.77
C LEU A 194 -49.44 47.83 69.67
N LEU A 195 -48.70 48.78 70.24
CA LEU A 195 -47.24 48.70 70.34
C LEU A 195 -46.79 47.55 71.26
N LEU A 196 -47.58 47.24 72.30
CA LEU A 196 -47.33 46.12 73.21
C LEU A 196 -47.63 44.76 72.55
N LEU A 197 -48.63 44.68 71.66
CA LEU A 197 -48.95 43.47 70.90
C LEU A 197 -47.94 43.15 69.78
N LEU A 198 -47.41 44.18 69.11
CA LEU A 198 -46.37 44.04 68.08
C LEU A 198 -45.02 43.59 68.64
N LEU A 199 -44.70 43.95 69.89
CA LEU A 199 -43.52 43.44 70.60
C LEU A 199 -43.67 41.97 71.00
N LEU A 200 -44.88 41.53 71.37
CA LEU A 200 -45.17 40.12 71.69
C LEU A 200 -45.17 39.22 70.44
N GLN A 201 -45.62 39.72 69.30
CA GLN A 201 -45.63 38.96 68.03
C GLN A 201 -44.22 38.79 67.42
N ARG A 202 -43.30 39.75 67.63
CA ARG A 202 -41.89 39.60 67.25
C ARG A 202 -41.12 38.58 68.11
N LEU A 203 -41.53 38.38 69.37
CA LEU A 203 -40.97 37.35 70.25
C LEU A 203 -41.37 35.93 69.81
N GLN A 204 -42.55 35.74 69.20
CA GLN A 204 -42.98 34.43 68.68
C GLN A 204 -42.33 34.06 67.33
N ILE A 205 -42.00 35.02 66.47
CA ILE A 205 -41.33 34.74 65.18
C ILE A 205 -39.87 34.29 65.40
N HIS A 206 -39.21 34.79 66.45
CA HIS A 206 -37.85 34.38 66.82
C HIS A 206 -37.79 32.95 67.42
N GLU A 207 -38.89 32.40 67.96
CA GLU A 207 -38.96 30.99 68.38
C GLU A 207 -39.32 30.03 67.24
N MET A 208 -40.00 30.49 66.19
CA MET A 208 -40.33 29.66 65.03
C MET A 208 -39.17 29.50 64.02
N GLU A 209 -38.21 30.43 63.96
CA GLU A 209 -36.96 30.23 63.20
C GLU A 209 -36.02 29.18 63.82
N LYS A 210 -36.28 28.77 65.08
CA LYS A 210 -35.50 27.72 65.76
C LYS A 210 -36.10 26.31 65.63
N ALA A 211 -37.26 26.16 64.98
CA ALA A 211 -37.97 24.89 64.80
C ALA A 211 -38.28 24.56 63.32
N GLY A 212 -37.40 24.99 62.40
CA GLY A 212 -37.48 24.69 60.96
C GLY A 212 -36.16 24.22 60.34
N GLN A 213 -35.21 23.71 61.13
CA GLN A 213 -33.93 23.17 60.65
C GLN A 213 -34.05 21.68 60.27
N ASN A 214 -34.88 21.34 59.28
CA ASN A 214 -34.79 20.01 58.65
C ASN A 214 -35.33 19.93 57.21
N GLN A 215 -35.15 20.97 56.40
CA GLN A 215 -35.35 20.84 54.95
C GLN A 215 -34.53 21.84 54.12
N GLY A 216 -33.24 21.99 54.45
CA GLY A 216 -32.31 22.86 53.70
C GLY A 216 -30.97 22.23 53.34
N HIS A 217 -30.65 21.02 53.82
CA HIS A 217 -29.29 20.50 53.69
C HIS A 217 -29.00 19.70 52.40
N LEU A 218 -30.03 19.23 51.68
CA LEU A 218 -29.84 18.48 50.43
C LEU A 218 -29.71 19.37 49.18
N SER A 219 -30.07 20.66 49.27
CA SER A 219 -29.98 21.58 48.13
C SER A 219 -28.62 22.29 48.09
N GLN A 220 -28.07 22.64 49.25
CA GLN A 220 -26.83 23.42 49.32
C GLN A 220 -25.59 22.56 49.03
N GLU A 221 -25.56 21.31 49.50
CA GLU A 221 -24.50 20.35 49.17
C GLU A 221 -24.56 19.92 47.69
N ALA A 222 -25.75 19.75 47.11
CA ALA A 222 -25.91 19.49 45.68
C ALA A 222 -25.49 20.70 44.82
N PHE A 223 -25.74 21.92 45.30
CA PHE A 223 -25.34 23.15 44.60
C PHE A 223 -23.84 23.41 44.71
N ASP A 224 -23.22 23.12 45.86
CA ASP A 224 -21.78 23.18 46.04
C ASP A 224 -21.07 22.09 45.21
N HIS A 225 -21.62 20.86 45.13
CA HIS A 225 -21.12 19.82 44.23
C HIS A 225 -21.27 20.20 42.75
N PHE A 226 -22.35 20.89 42.38
CA PHE A 226 -22.55 21.40 41.03
C PHE A 226 -21.57 22.53 40.69
N LEU A 227 -21.36 23.49 41.60
CA LEU A 227 -20.36 24.56 41.44
C LEU A 227 -18.94 24.01 41.40
N HIS A 228 -18.61 22.99 42.20
CA HIS A 228 -17.30 22.33 42.19
C HIS A 228 -17.07 21.52 40.90
N ALA A 229 -18.11 20.87 40.37
CA ALA A 229 -18.06 20.21 39.07
C ALA A 229 -17.93 21.21 37.92
N GLN A 230 -18.64 22.35 37.98
CA GLN A 230 -18.56 23.42 36.99
C GLN A 230 -17.18 24.10 36.99
N HIS A 231 -16.57 24.28 38.18
CA HIS A 231 -15.20 24.79 38.31
C HIS A 231 -14.13 23.81 37.81
N ARG A 232 -14.32 22.49 37.97
CA ARG A 232 -13.42 21.47 37.40
C ARG A 232 -13.55 21.35 35.88
N VAL A 233 -14.75 21.53 35.33
CA VAL A 233 -14.95 21.56 33.88
C VAL A 233 -14.37 22.84 33.29
N GLN A 234 -14.55 24.00 33.95
CA GLN A 234 -13.92 25.25 33.53
C GLN A 234 -12.40 25.24 33.68
N SER A 235 -11.81 24.56 34.68
CA SER A 235 -10.35 24.49 34.81
C SER A 235 -9.70 23.56 33.78
N VAL A 236 -10.39 22.50 33.36
CA VAL A 236 -9.96 21.62 32.25
C VAL A 236 -10.09 22.32 30.88
N LEU A 237 -11.08 23.21 30.73
CA LEU A 237 -11.30 23.98 29.49
C LEU A 237 -10.48 25.27 29.42
N ALA A 238 -10.15 25.90 30.56
CA ALA A 238 -9.40 27.16 30.62
C ALA A 238 -7.88 26.98 30.59
N ASN A 239 -7.36 25.78 30.85
CA ASN A 239 -5.95 25.44 30.72
C ASN A 239 -5.79 24.04 30.09
N PRO A 240 -6.00 23.86 28.77
CA PRO A 240 -5.28 22.80 28.10
C PRO A 240 -3.79 23.08 28.33
N PRO A 241 -2.96 22.14 28.81
CA PRO A 241 -1.52 22.36 28.87
C PRO A 241 -1.03 22.67 27.45
N GLN A 242 -0.83 23.95 27.17
CA GLN A 242 -0.55 24.46 25.83
C GLN A 242 0.91 24.30 25.42
N ASP A 243 1.81 23.84 26.28
CA ASP A 243 3.24 23.91 25.99
C ASP A 243 4.01 22.62 26.23
N ILE A 244 3.38 21.45 26.01
CA ILE A 244 4.19 20.30 25.63
C ILE A 244 3.57 19.66 24.39
N PRO A 245 4.06 20.01 23.18
CA PRO A 245 3.74 19.26 21.97
C PRO A 245 4.45 17.90 22.09
N PHE A 246 3.95 17.03 22.96
CA PHE A 246 4.37 15.64 22.97
C PHE A 246 3.91 15.05 21.64
N PRO A 247 4.83 14.58 20.79
CA PRO A 247 4.45 13.87 19.58
C PRO A 247 3.51 12.73 19.94
N ARG A 248 2.31 12.75 19.38
CA ARG A 248 1.27 11.75 19.65
C ARG A 248 1.57 10.41 18.98
N LEU A 249 2.50 10.43 18.04
CA LEU A 249 2.92 9.31 17.23
C LEU A 249 4.26 8.79 17.75
N PHE A 250 4.29 7.51 18.12
CA PHE A 250 5.51 6.82 18.49
C PHE A 250 5.53 5.42 17.90
N ILE A 251 6.76 4.93 17.73
CA ILE A 251 7.06 3.58 17.28
C ILE A 251 8.06 2.94 18.22
N ILE A 252 8.20 1.62 18.14
CA ILE A 252 9.30 0.91 18.79
C ILE A 252 10.16 0.27 17.71
N LEU A 253 11.47 0.22 17.94
CA LEU A 253 12.41 -0.51 17.08
C LEU A 253 13.39 -1.29 17.97
N PRO A 254 13.92 -2.43 17.50
CA PRO A 254 14.94 -3.16 18.23
C PRO A 254 16.18 -2.29 18.41
N GLU A 255 16.76 -2.33 19.60
CA GLU A 255 18.06 -1.73 19.87
C GLU A 255 19.09 -2.43 18.99
N GLN A 256 19.71 -1.65 18.07
CA GLN A 256 20.85 -2.13 17.30
C GLN A 256 22.02 -2.29 18.27
N THR A 257 22.07 -3.43 18.95
CA THR A 257 23.24 -3.79 19.74
C THR A 257 24.38 -4.04 18.75
N VAL A 258 25.27 -3.04 18.66
CA VAL A 258 26.47 -3.08 17.82
C VAL A 258 27.46 -4.09 18.42
N ALA A 259 27.16 -5.39 18.34
CA ALA A 259 28.10 -6.45 18.65
C ALA A 259 27.56 -7.82 18.21
N ALA A 260 27.77 -8.11 16.92
CA ALA A 260 27.74 -9.43 16.32
C ALA A 260 28.83 -10.38 16.89
N GLY A 261 28.91 -10.54 18.22
CA GLY A 261 29.99 -11.33 18.84
C GLY A 261 29.72 -11.89 20.23
N ARG A 262 28.57 -11.63 20.86
CA ARG A 262 28.22 -12.28 22.13
C ARG A 262 27.06 -13.23 21.91
N GLN A 263 27.30 -14.52 22.20
CA GLN A 263 26.34 -15.61 22.28
C GLN A 263 25.34 -15.38 23.43
N GLY A 264 24.71 -14.21 23.48
CA GLY A 264 23.59 -13.90 24.35
C GLY A 264 22.32 -14.50 23.77
N LYS A 265 21.41 -14.90 24.66
CA LYS A 265 20.17 -15.63 24.36
C LYS A 265 19.44 -15.04 23.13
N PRO A 266 19.11 -15.84 22.10
CA PRO A 266 18.54 -15.38 20.82
C PRO A 266 17.15 -14.75 20.91
N ASN A 267 16.56 -14.60 22.12
CA ASN A 267 15.14 -14.32 22.28
C ASN A 267 14.81 -13.03 23.06
N SER A 268 15.79 -12.23 23.49
CA SER A 268 15.51 -10.95 24.16
C SER A 268 15.88 -9.78 23.25
N LEU A 269 15.02 -9.48 22.27
CA LEU A 269 15.08 -8.21 21.55
C LEU A 269 14.75 -7.09 22.54
N GLU A 270 15.72 -6.24 22.85
CA GLU A 270 15.44 -5.01 23.58
C GLU A 270 14.86 -3.98 22.60
N PHE A 271 13.78 -3.31 22.98
CA PHE A 271 13.13 -2.27 22.18
C PHE A 271 13.37 -0.88 22.75
N ARG A 272 13.51 0.09 21.84
CA ARG A 272 13.53 1.52 22.15
C ARG A 272 12.34 2.20 21.51
N LEU A 273 11.75 3.15 22.24
CA LEU A 273 10.66 3.99 21.77
C LEU A 273 11.20 5.20 21.04
N TYR A 274 10.70 5.42 19.82
CA TYR A 274 11.01 6.58 18.99
C TYR A 274 9.74 7.38 18.74
N PHE A 275 9.84 8.70 18.80
CA PHE A 275 8.75 9.60 18.47
C PHE A 275 8.82 10.03 17.00
N LEU A 276 7.66 10.21 16.39
CA LEU A 276 7.51 10.77 15.06
C LEU A 276 7.12 12.25 15.18
N CYS A 277 7.82 13.15 14.50
CA CYS A 277 7.41 14.56 14.44
C CYS A 277 6.23 14.75 13.49
N GLU A 278 5.19 15.41 14.00
CA GLU A 278 4.10 16.00 13.21
C GLU A 278 4.42 17.48 12.95
N CYS A 279 5.56 17.75 12.32
CA CYS A 279 6.05 19.10 12.06
C CYS A 279 5.20 19.81 10.98
N GLY A 280 3.94 20.11 11.29
CA GLY A 280 2.91 20.72 10.43
C GLY A 280 2.67 22.22 10.66
N THR A 281 3.15 22.79 11.78
CA THR A 281 2.85 24.17 12.17
C THR A 281 3.96 24.81 13.00
N HIS A 282 5.23 24.66 12.61
CA HIS A 282 6.24 25.60 13.11
C HIS A 282 6.06 26.93 12.36
N PRO A 283 5.79 28.05 13.05
CA PRO A 283 5.88 29.35 12.41
C PRO A 283 7.36 29.58 12.06
N ILE A 284 7.61 30.17 10.87
CA ILE A 284 8.89 30.72 10.35
C ILE A 284 9.63 29.80 9.32
N PRO A 285 10.12 30.31 8.17
CA PRO A 285 9.61 31.37 7.28
C PRO A 285 9.58 30.98 5.77
N ARG A 286 8.61 31.55 5.05
CA ARG A 286 8.73 32.08 3.67
C ARG A 286 9.57 31.30 2.65
N ASN A 287 9.10 30.12 2.31
CA ASN A 287 9.17 29.45 1.01
C ASN A 287 9.04 27.98 1.33
N TYR A 288 8.16 27.25 0.66
CA TYR A 288 8.27 25.82 0.31
C TYR A 288 6.85 25.25 0.22
N ASN A 289 6.53 24.78 -0.99
CA ASN A 289 5.37 23.95 -1.30
C ASN A 289 5.60 22.49 -0.86
N ASP A 290 6.54 22.26 0.07
CA ASP A 290 6.89 20.92 0.48
C ASP A 290 5.83 20.43 1.46
N PRO A 291 5.10 19.35 1.13
CA PRO A 291 4.08 18.82 2.01
C PRO A 291 4.73 18.40 3.33
N HIS A 292 4.09 18.74 4.45
CA HIS A 292 4.54 18.34 5.77
C HIS A 292 4.66 16.81 5.84
N GLN A 293 5.88 16.30 5.93
CA GLN A 293 6.15 14.87 6.01
C GLN A 293 6.39 14.46 7.46
N VAL A 294 5.72 13.39 7.89
CA VAL A 294 5.97 12.72 9.16
C VAL A 294 7.39 12.14 9.12
N HIS A 295 8.21 12.45 10.12
CA HIS A 295 9.61 12.01 10.19
C HIS A 295 9.97 11.56 11.61
N LEU A 296 11.10 10.87 11.78
CA LEU A 296 11.56 10.49 13.11
C LEU A 296 12.21 11.68 13.80
N THR A 297 11.78 11.97 15.02
CA THR A 297 12.42 12.99 15.84
C THR A 297 13.87 12.60 16.10
N ASN A 298 14.79 13.57 16.03
CA ASN A 298 16.22 13.32 16.28
C ASN A 298 16.49 13.07 17.78
N HIS A 299 16.34 11.82 18.21
CA HIS A 299 16.69 11.36 19.56
C HIS A 299 17.12 9.89 19.54
N PRO A 300 17.92 9.41 20.52
CA PRO A 300 18.50 8.07 20.51
C PRO A 300 17.51 6.92 20.85
N GLY A 301 16.21 7.22 20.90
CA GLY A 301 15.20 6.32 21.42
C GLY A 301 15.22 6.19 22.96
N TYR A 302 14.06 6.01 23.56
CA TYR A 302 13.91 5.79 25.00
C TYR A 302 13.90 4.30 25.30
N LYS A 303 14.71 3.85 26.26
CA LYS A 303 14.71 2.45 26.70
C LYS A 303 13.39 2.14 27.43
N LEU A 304 12.74 1.03 27.05
CA LEU A 304 11.54 0.56 27.73
C LEU A 304 11.92 -0.29 28.94
N GLU A 305 11.52 0.14 30.14
CA GLU A 305 11.79 -0.57 31.39
C GLU A 305 10.99 -1.88 31.50
N ASN A 306 9.72 -1.84 31.10
CA ASN A 306 8.84 -3.02 31.07
C ASN A 306 8.22 -3.17 29.68
N GLN A 307 8.94 -3.86 28.80
CA GLN A 307 8.52 -4.08 27.41
C GLN A 307 7.23 -4.89 27.33
N LYS A 308 7.08 -5.90 28.18
CA LYS A 308 5.90 -6.78 28.18
C LYS A 308 4.64 -5.97 28.45
N ASP A 309 4.58 -5.23 29.56
CA ASP A 309 3.40 -4.42 29.91
C ASP A 309 3.14 -3.34 28.86
N PHE A 310 4.20 -2.78 28.27
CA PHE A 310 4.07 -1.80 27.20
C PHE A 310 3.44 -2.39 25.93
N ILE A 311 3.88 -3.57 25.51
CA ILE A 311 3.34 -4.29 24.34
C ILE A 311 1.93 -4.81 24.64
N ASP A 312 1.66 -5.30 25.85
CA ASP A 312 0.33 -5.75 26.24
C ASP A 312 -0.67 -4.58 26.17
N LYS A 313 -0.23 -3.36 26.50
CA LYS A 313 -1.06 -2.14 26.43
C LYS A 313 -1.16 -1.50 25.04
N PHE A 314 -0.07 -1.48 24.27
CA PHE A 314 0.03 -0.72 23.01
C PHE A 314 0.29 -1.58 21.77
N GLY A 315 0.36 -2.91 21.88
CA GLY A 315 0.79 -3.81 20.81
C GLY A 315 0.02 -3.63 19.51
N SER A 316 -1.30 -3.54 19.57
CA SER A 316 -2.15 -3.37 18.38
C SER A 316 -1.98 -2.00 17.72
N TYR A 317 -1.77 -0.95 18.53
CA TYR A 317 -1.40 0.39 18.04
C TYR A 317 -0.03 0.35 17.36
N LEU A 318 0.98 -0.26 18.01
CA LEU A 318 2.34 -0.36 17.49
C LEU A 318 2.37 -1.14 16.18
N LEU A 319 1.63 -2.25 16.09
CA LEU A 319 1.56 -3.05 14.86
C LEU A 319 0.93 -2.26 13.71
N THR A 320 -0.13 -1.50 14.00
CA THR A 320 -0.75 -0.61 13.01
C THR A 320 0.24 0.46 12.55
N MET A 321 0.95 1.11 13.48
CA MET A 321 1.97 2.10 13.16
C MET A 321 3.12 1.49 12.33
N MET A 322 3.58 0.28 12.64
CA MET A 322 4.60 -0.42 11.86
C MET A 322 4.14 -0.68 10.42
N TYR A 323 2.88 -1.04 10.20
CA TYR A 323 2.35 -1.19 8.85
C TYR A 323 2.25 0.13 8.09
N MET A 324 1.83 1.20 8.75
CA MET A 324 1.81 2.53 8.16
C MET A 324 3.23 2.99 7.77
N VAL A 325 4.22 2.75 8.62
CA VAL A 325 5.64 3.04 8.35
C VAL A 325 6.14 2.23 7.15
N LYS A 326 5.78 0.95 7.08
CA LYS A 326 6.25 0.01 6.06
C LYS A 326 5.65 0.26 4.68
N TYR A 327 4.34 0.39 4.61
CA TYR A 327 3.59 0.41 3.35
C TYR A 327 3.04 1.80 2.99
N GLY A 328 3.21 2.78 3.87
CA GLY A 328 2.45 4.03 3.80
C GLY A 328 1.00 3.82 4.22
N ALA A 329 0.24 4.90 4.29
CA ALA A 329 -1.19 4.85 4.55
C ALA A 329 -1.90 6.08 3.97
N ARG A 330 -3.19 5.94 3.67
CA ARG A 330 -4.06 7.06 3.33
C ARG A 330 -5.18 7.16 4.34
N VAL A 331 -5.19 8.21 5.16
CA VAL A 331 -6.21 8.42 6.19
C VAL A 331 -6.82 9.80 6.01
N GLY A 332 -8.14 9.88 5.79
CA GLY A 332 -8.84 11.16 5.65
C GLY A 332 -8.32 12.07 4.53
N GLY A 333 -7.78 11.49 3.46
CA GLY A 333 -7.17 12.24 2.35
C GLY A 333 -5.69 12.60 2.54
N LEU A 334 -5.13 12.44 3.75
CA LEU A 334 -3.71 12.57 4.03
C LEU A 334 -2.97 11.31 3.58
N MET A 335 -1.96 11.47 2.73
CA MET A 335 -1.07 10.39 2.30
C MET A 335 0.17 10.41 3.18
N VAL A 336 0.36 9.35 3.97
CA VAL A 336 1.60 9.07 4.69
C VAL A 336 2.41 8.16 3.78
N PRO A 337 3.45 8.65 3.08
CA PRO A 337 4.27 7.81 2.24
C PRO A 337 5.01 6.75 3.09
N PRO A 338 5.37 5.59 2.50
CA PRO A 338 6.23 4.62 3.19
C PRO A 338 7.51 5.30 3.66
N LEU A 339 7.79 5.27 4.96
CA LEU A 339 9.01 5.89 5.51
C LEU A 339 10.29 5.16 5.05
N LEU A 340 10.17 3.91 4.60
CA LEU A 340 11.28 3.14 4.01
C LEU A 340 11.86 3.78 2.73
N GLY A 341 11.12 4.65 2.05
CA GLY A 341 11.57 5.33 0.83
C GLY A 341 12.17 6.72 1.05
N LEU A 342 12.06 7.27 2.26
CA LEU A 342 12.45 8.64 2.54
C LEU A 342 13.88 8.70 3.09
N ASN A 343 14.85 8.82 2.18
CA ASN A 343 16.21 9.25 2.51
C ASN A 343 16.27 10.65 3.17
N HIS A 344 15.12 11.35 3.26
CA HIS A 344 14.98 12.69 3.83
C HIS A 344 14.22 12.70 5.17
N ALA A 345 13.66 11.56 5.61
CA ALA A 345 12.84 11.49 6.83
C ALA A 345 13.66 11.48 8.13
N ILE A 346 14.96 11.74 8.07
CA ILE A 346 15.78 11.89 9.26
C ILE A 346 16.78 13.02 9.04
N GLU A 347 16.62 14.10 9.80
CA GLU A 347 17.44 15.31 9.68
C GLU A 347 18.91 14.99 9.95
N ASP A 348 19.73 15.05 8.89
CA ASP A 348 21.14 14.71 8.92
C ASP A 348 21.94 15.77 9.70
N LYS A 349 22.29 15.45 10.95
CA LYS A 349 23.29 16.17 11.73
C LYS A 349 24.50 15.25 12.01
N GLY A 350 25.22 14.88 10.95
CA GLY A 350 26.69 14.74 10.96
C GLY A 350 27.36 13.62 11.76
N ASP A 351 26.64 12.80 12.53
CA ASP A 351 27.25 11.70 13.29
C ASP A 351 27.16 10.36 12.55
N ASN A 352 28.31 9.73 12.26
CA ASN A 352 28.45 8.49 11.49
C ASN A 352 27.62 7.29 11.99
N GLY A 353 27.18 7.29 13.25
CA GLY A 353 26.28 6.27 13.80
C GLY A 353 24.89 6.29 13.18
N HIS A 354 24.46 7.45 12.68
CA HIS A 354 23.12 7.68 12.16
C HIS A 354 22.88 7.03 10.78
N LEU A 355 23.93 6.92 9.95
CA LEU A 355 23.85 6.29 8.63
C LEU A 355 23.61 4.78 8.69
N GLN A 356 24.07 4.10 9.76
CA GLN A 356 23.78 2.67 9.94
C GLN A 356 22.33 2.42 10.35
N PHE A 357 21.72 3.36 11.08
CA PHE A 357 20.32 3.28 11.45
C PHE A 357 19.42 3.28 10.20
N ILE A 358 19.66 4.20 9.26
CA ILE A 358 18.87 4.33 8.02
C ILE A 358 18.96 3.06 7.16
N LYS A 359 20.17 2.52 6.96
CA LYS A 359 20.38 1.33 6.10
C LYS A 359 19.64 0.09 6.61
N ASN A 360 19.48 -0.02 7.92
CA ASN A 360 18.83 -1.15 8.56
C ASN A 360 17.35 -0.89 8.91
N PHE A 361 16.84 0.32 8.65
CA PHE A 361 15.51 0.72 9.12
C PHE A 361 14.39 -0.21 8.62
N GLY A 362 14.39 -0.56 7.33
CA GLY A 362 13.39 -1.48 6.77
C GLY A 362 13.41 -2.85 7.44
N ARG A 363 14.61 -3.39 7.70
CA ARG A 363 14.77 -4.66 8.43
C ARG A 363 14.29 -4.55 9.88
N LEU A 364 14.60 -3.45 10.58
CA LEU A 364 14.13 -3.23 11.95
C LEU A 364 12.60 -3.15 12.04
N VAL A 365 11.95 -2.53 11.05
CA VAL A 365 10.50 -2.49 10.94
C VAL A 365 9.95 -3.90 10.73
N ASP A 366 10.55 -4.69 9.85
CA ASP A 366 10.16 -6.08 9.60
C ASP A 366 10.31 -6.98 10.84
N ASP A 367 11.45 -6.87 11.54
CA ASP A 367 11.73 -7.60 12.77
C ASP A 367 10.73 -7.22 13.87
N THR A 368 10.36 -5.93 13.96
CA THR A 368 9.34 -5.44 14.91
C THR A 368 7.96 -5.99 14.59
N ILE A 369 7.55 -6.00 13.31
CA ILE A 369 6.26 -6.56 12.88
C ILE A 369 6.20 -8.03 13.25
N ALA A 370 7.22 -8.81 12.90
CA ALA A 370 7.26 -10.24 13.20
C ALA A 370 7.17 -10.51 14.71
N TYR A 371 7.90 -9.73 15.51
CA TYR A 371 7.85 -9.84 16.96
C TYR A 371 6.48 -9.49 17.54
N LEU A 372 5.89 -8.35 17.14
CA LEU A 372 4.57 -7.92 17.62
C LEU A 372 3.46 -8.91 17.26
N GLN A 373 3.51 -9.50 16.05
CA GLN A 373 2.56 -10.53 15.64
C GLN A 373 2.65 -11.79 16.53
N GLY A 374 3.87 -12.23 16.86
CA GLY A 374 4.09 -13.35 17.77
C GLY A 374 3.63 -13.05 19.20
N ALA A 375 3.92 -11.84 19.69
CA ALA A 375 3.54 -11.40 21.03
C ALA A 375 2.01 -11.28 21.19
N ILE A 376 1.33 -10.61 20.26
CA ILE A 376 -0.13 -10.41 20.29
C ILE A 376 -0.87 -11.75 20.11
N GLY A 377 -0.40 -12.60 19.19
CA GLY A 377 -1.00 -13.92 18.97
C GLY A 377 -0.91 -14.85 20.19
N SER A 378 0.12 -14.67 21.03
CA SER A 378 0.30 -15.47 22.25
C SER A 378 -0.56 -15.00 23.43
N LEU A 379 -1.11 -13.77 23.39
CA LEU A 379 -1.91 -13.17 24.46
C LEU A 379 -3.42 -13.46 24.36
N GLY A 380 -3.87 -14.10 23.27
CA GLY A 380 -5.30 -14.37 22.99
C GLY A 380 -6.00 -15.41 23.88
N GLY A 381 -5.49 -15.67 25.09
CA GLY A 381 -6.04 -16.66 26.03
C GLY A 381 -6.97 -16.09 27.11
N ASP A 382 -6.92 -14.80 27.43
CA ASP A 382 -7.72 -14.21 28.52
C ASP A 382 -8.51 -12.98 28.08
N THR A 383 -9.83 -13.04 28.27
CA THR A 383 -10.82 -12.11 27.72
C THR A 383 -11.22 -11.06 28.74
N SER A 384 -10.50 -9.93 28.83
CA SER A 384 -11.06 -8.68 29.40
C SER A 384 -10.15 -7.45 29.30
N THR A 385 -9.88 -6.91 28.09
CA THR A 385 -9.52 -5.47 27.87
C THR A 385 -9.50 -5.12 26.37
N PRO A 386 -9.43 -3.81 25.98
CA PRO A 386 -10.30 -3.18 24.98
C PRO A 386 -10.01 -3.57 23.53
N ARG A 387 -11.09 -3.59 22.72
CA ARG A 387 -11.17 -3.80 21.25
C ARG A 387 -9.81 -4.01 20.58
N ASN A 388 -9.32 -5.24 20.68
CA ASN A 388 -8.32 -5.74 19.76
C ASN A 388 -8.93 -5.69 18.36
N LEU A 389 -8.23 -5.04 17.42
CA LEU A 389 -8.54 -5.19 16.00
C LEU A 389 -8.59 -6.69 15.72
N ASP A 390 -9.70 -7.18 15.19
CA ASP A 390 -9.83 -8.61 14.90
C ASP A 390 -8.68 -8.99 13.94
N THR A 391 -8.16 -10.22 14.06
CA THR A 391 -7.12 -10.75 13.17
C THR A 391 -7.56 -10.60 11.70
N LYS A 392 -8.88 -10.62 11.46
CA LYS A 392 -9.51 -10.30 10.18
C LYS A 392 -9.24 -8.86 9.72
N GLU A 393 -9.45 -7.86 10.57
CA GLU A 393 -9.22 -6.44 10.25
C GLU A 393 -7.73 -6.17 9.98
N ILE A 394 -6.82 -6.82 10.73
CA ILE A 394 -5.37 -6.73 10.48
C ILE A 394 -5.00 -7.31 9.12
N ASN A 395 -5.58 -8.46 8.76
CA ASN A 395 -5.35 -9.09 7.46
C ASN A 395 -5.97 -8.31 6.30
N GLU A 396 -7.13 -7.70 6.50
CA GLU A 396 -7.76 -6.78 5.55
C GLU A 396 -6.90 -5.52 5.37
N LEU A 397 -6.37 -4.94 6.45
CA LEU A 397 -5.44 -3.80 6.38
C LEU A 397 -4.17 -4.18 5.60
N LYS A 398 -3.60 -5.36 5.88
CA LYS A 398 -2.42 -5.89 5.16
C LYS A 398 -2.70 -6.07 3.66
N SER A 399 -3.87 -6.60 3.32
CA SER A 399 -4.31 -6.78 1.92
C SER A 399 -4.53 -5.44 1.21
N HIS A 400 -5.21 -4.49 1.87
CA HIS A 400 -5.43 -3.15 1.33
C HIS A 400 -4.14 -2.36 1.10
N LEU A 401 -3.20 -2.43 2.05
CA LEU A 401 -1.92 -1.72 1.94
C LEU A 401 -0.96 -2.39 0.93
N ALA A 402 -0.99 -3.72 0.80
CA ALA A 402 -0.14 -4.45 -0.16
C ALA A 402 -0.62 -4.35 -1.62
N THR A 403 -1.91 -4.14 -1.85
CA THR A 403 -2.49 -4.05 -3.21
C THR A 403 -2.31 -2.68 -3.86
N HIS A 404 -1.91 -1.66 -3.09
CA HIS A 404 -1.72 -0.29 -3.55
C HIS A 404 -0.35 0.27 -3.12
N PRO A 405 0.78 -0.37 -3.46
CA PRO A 405 2.08 0.22 -3.19
C PRO A 405 2.13 1.56 -3.92
N GLY A 406 2.32 2.66 -3.18
CA GLY A 406 2.42 3.99 -3.75
C GLY A 406 3.49 3.99 -4.85
N ARG A 407 3.06 3.99 -6.11
CA ARG A 407 3.93 4.10 -7.28
C ARG A 407 4.45 5.54 -7.31
N LEU A 408 5.57 5.76 -6.62
CA LEU A 408 6.41 6.94 -6.84
C LEU A 408 6.94 6.83 -8.27
N GLU A 409 6.24 7.44 -9.22
CA GLU A 409 6.80 7.69 -10.54
C GLU A 409 7.96 8.66 -10.36
N GLN A 410 9.18 8.10 -10.38
CA GLN A 410 10.38 8.88 -10.61
C GLN A 410 10.22 9.56 -11.98
N HIS A 411 9.93 10.86 -11.94
CA HIS A 411 9.93 11.72 -13.11
C HIS A 411 11.39 11.87 -13.57
N ASP A 412 11.87 10.92 -14.38
CA ASP A 412 13.09 11.10 -15.14
C ASP A 412 12.86 12.23 -16.16
N GLY A 413 13.59 13.32 -15.96
CA GLY A 413 13.58 14.48 -16.82
C GLY A 413 14.09 14.13 -18.22
N ARG A 414 13.18 13.73 -19.12
CA ARG A 414 13.38 13.87 -20.55
C ARG A 414 12.12 14.40 -21.22
N SER A 415 12.15 15.72 -21.39
CA SER A 415 11.30 16.52 -22.26
C SER A 415 11.12 15.85 -23.63
N THR A 416 9.88 15.45 -23.94
CA THR A 416 9.35 15.55 -25.31
C THR A 416 7.90 16.05 -25.24
N ARG A 417 7.62 17.01 -26.13
CA ARG A 417 6.35 17.72 -26.29
C ARG A 417 5.16 16.75 -26.36
N SER A 418 4.14 16.98 -25.53
CA SER A 418 2.79 16.53 -25.85
C SER A 418 1.74 17.49 -25.29
N THR A 419 0.66 17.61 -26.04
CA THR A 419 -0.25 18.74 -26.14
C THR A 419 -1.10 18.99 -24.89
N ARG A 420 -1.20 20.29 -24.62
CA ARG A 420 -1.99 20.99 -23.60
C ARG A 420 -3.49 20.73 -23.81
N SER A 421 -4.15 20.09 -22.83
CA SER A 421 -5.60 20.19 -22.62
C SER A 421 -5.83 20.50 -21.15
N THR A 422 -6.00 21.78 -20.86
CA THR A 422 -6.28 22.31 -19.52
C THR A 422 -7.79 22.27 -19.31
N LEU A 423 -8.27 21.34 -18.49
CA LEU A 423 -9.65 21.31 -18.01
C LEU A 423 -9.68 22.08 -16.68
N TYR A 424 -10.21 23.30 -16.75
CA TYR A 424 -10.60 24.11 -15.60
C TYR A 424 -11.75 23.41 -14.87
N ILE A 425 -11.59 23.13 -13.57
CA ILE A 425 -12.73 22.91 -12.68
C ILE A 425 -12.69 24.01 -11.63
N ASP A 426 -13.69 24.86 -11.75
CA ASP A 426 -14.05 25.95 -10.85
C ASP A 426 -14.66 25.38 -9.56
N LEU A 427 -14.11 25.74 -8.41
CA LEU A 427 -14.67 25.44 -7.09
C LEU A 427 -14.82 26.74 -6.31
N GLN A 428 -15.75 27.58 -6.77
CA GLN A 428 -16.48 28.46 -5.87
C GLN A 428 -17.66 27.71 -5.25
N ARG A 429 -17.64 27.52 -3.93
CA ARG A 429 -18.72 27.96 -3.00
C ARG A 429 -18.49 27.40 -1.60
N SER A 430 -18.11 28.32 -0.72
CA SER A 430 -18.44 28.26 0.71
C SER A 430 -19.93 28.58 0.88
N PRO A 431 -20.54 28.13 1.98
CA PRO A 431 -21.31 29.10 2.76
C PRO A 431 -21.00 29.06 4.25
N ALA A 432 -21.33 30.20 4.85
CA ALA A 432 -21.18 30.62 6.23
C ALA A 432 -21.97 29.81 7.26
#